data_AF-A0A9D5W1E4-F1
#
_entry.id   AF-A0A9D5W1E4-F1
#
_cell.length_a   1.000
_cell.length_b   1.000
_cell.length_c   1.000
_cell.angle_alpha   90.00
_cell.angle_beta   90.00
_cell.angle_gamma   90.00
#
_symmetry.space_group_name_H-M   'P 1'
#
loop_
_entity.id
_entity.type
_entity.pdbx_description
1 polymer ?
#
loop_
_entity_poly.entity_id
_entity_poly.type
_entity_poly.pdbx_seq_one_letter_code
_entity_poly.pdbx_strand_id
1 'polypeptide(L)'
;LKSQGNFNNQIGLPLTLCKINNHDVVVVEMGARAGGDIRELCEIAAPDIGIITNIGPAHLEGFGSLEGVRKAKLELMDYVERLLINVDDRFLSTGAIDKLTENPSHHCELYTYGINNDADFKAQEIFQNPKGMGISFTIKFPNNEYQKINLKT
;
A
#
# COMPACT_ATOMS: atom_id res chain seq x y z
N LEU A 1 15.21 -2.50 7.27
CA LEU A 1 14.44 -3.27 8.29
C LEU A 1 13.03 -3.53 7.78
N LYS A 2 12.43 -4.69 8.08
CA LYS A 2 10.98 -4.95 7.91
C LYS A 2 10.31 -5.05 9.29
N SER A 3 9.03 -4.72 9.40
CA SER A 3 8.26 -4.91 10.64
C SER A 3 8.51 -6.31 11.21
N GLN A 4 8.77 -6.41 12.52
CA GLN A 4 8.89 -7.69 13.20
C GLN A 4 7.54 -8.08 13.81
N GLY A 5 6.93 -9.19 13.38
CA GLY A 5 5.62 -9.59 13.89
C GLY A 5 4.52 -8.55 13.59
N ASN A 6 3.51 -8.44 14.47
CA ASN A 6 2.34 -7.57 14.31
C ASN A 6 2.54 -6.16 14.94
N PHE A 7 3.75 -5.59 14.81
CA PHE A 7 4.07 -4.27 15.36
C PHE A 7 3.72 -3.14 14.38
N ASN A 8 2.43 -3.04 14.02
CA ASN A 8 1.89 -2.12 13.02
C ASN A 8 0.93 -1.06 13.59
N ASN A 9 0.81 -0.96 14.91
CA ASN A 9 -0.06 -0.02 15.62
C ASN A 9 0.75 1.07 16.35
N GLN A 10 0.06 1.96 17.08
CA GLN A 10 0.63 3.13 17.75
C GLN A 10 1.74 2.80 18.76
N ILE A 11 1.83 1.55 19.22
CA ILE A 11 2.86 1.09 20.16
C ILE A 11 3.97 0.35 19.42
N GLY A 12 3.59 -0.59 18.55
CA GLY A 12 4.54 -1.44 17.84
C GLY A 12 5.38 -0.69 16.82
N LEU A 13 4.78 0.27 16.12
CA LEU A 13 5.46 1.04 15.09
C LEU A 13 6.63 1.86 15.67
N PRO A 14 6.45 2.72 16.69
CA PRO A 14 7.58 3.44 17.31
C PRO A 14 8.69 2.50 17.79
N LEU A 15 8.35 1.36 18.41
CA LEU A 15 9.33 0.37 18.85
C LEU A 15 10.12 -0.25 17.71
N THR A 16 9.49 -0.41 16.53
CA THR A 16 10.16 -0.86 15.31
C THR A 16 11.10 0.22 14.80
N LEU A 17 10.67 1.49 14.81
CA LEU A 17 11.47 2.62 14.36
C LEU A 17 12.69 2.87 15.25
N CYS A 18 12.56 2.73 16.58
CA CYS A 18 13.69 2.87 17.51
C CYS A 18 14.80 1.82 17.31
N LYS A 19 14.53 0.73 16.58
CA LYS A 19 15.51 -0.31 16.26
C LYS A 19 16.25 -0.06 14.94
N ILE A 20 15.88 0.99 14.19
CA ILE A 20 16.55 1.36 12.95
C ILE A 20 17.96 1.85 13.28
N ASN A 21 18.94 1.38 12.52
CA ASN A 21 20.33 1.84 12.57
C ASN A 21 20.81 2.21 11.16
N ASN A 22 21.89 1.59 10.65
CA ASN A 22 22.43 1.87 9.33
C ASN A 22 21.58 1.20 8.23
N HIS A 23 20.42 1.78 7.94
CA HIS A 23 19.51 1.35 6.88
C HIS A 23 19.21 2.50 5.92
N ASP A 24 19.38 2.25 4.63
CA ASP A 24 18.99 3.20 3.57
C ASP A 24 17.47 3.19 3.33
N VAL A 25 16.82 2.06 3.60
CA VAL A 25 15.38 1.86 3.39
C VAL A 25 14.76 1.08 4.56
N VAL A 26 13.59 1.54 4.98
CA VAL A 26 12.77 0.92 6.02
C VAL A 26 11.37 0.69 5.47
N VAL A 27 10.87 -0.54 5.64
CA VAL A 27 9.50 -0.90 5.25
C VAL A 27 8.73 -1.21 6.50
N VAL A 28 7.67 -0.44 6.75
CA VAL A 28 6.76 -0.61 7.88
C VAL A 28 5.36 -0.95 7.39
N GLU A 29 4.67 -1.75 8.19
CA GLU A 29 3.25 -2.04 7.99
C GLU A 29 2.43 -1.15 8.94
N MET A 30 1.31 -0.61 8.46
CA MET A 30 0.40 0.23 9.23
C MET A 30 -0.97 -0.43 9.33
N GLY A 31 -1.37 -0.80 10.54
CA GLY A 31 -2.64 -1.44 10.85
C GLY A 31 -3.61 -0.43 11.47
N ALA A 32 -4.80 -0.31 10.88
CA ALA A 32 -5.86 0.58 11.36
C ALA A 32 -7.10 -0.22 11.79
N ARG A 33 -7.77 0.26 12.83
CA ARG A 33 -9.00 -0.27 13.43
C ARG A 33 -10.13 0.77 13.44
N ALA A 34 -9.80 2.05 13.41
CA ALA A 34 -10.74 3.16 13.31
C ALA A 34 -10.17 4.30 12.44
N GLY A 35 -11.01 5.28 12.11
CA GLY A 35 -10.56 6.51 11.46
C GLY A 35 -9.58 7.29 12.34
N GLY A 36 -8.54 7.87 11.74
CA GLY A 36 -7.45 8.57 12.41
C GLY A 36 -6.22 7.70 12.70
N ASP A 37 -6.35 6.36 12.73
CA ASP A 37 -5.22 5.48 13.05
C ASP A 37 -4.09 5.60 12.01
N ILE A 38 -4.41 5.67 10.71
CA ILE A 38 -3.38 5.79 9.67
C ILE A 38 -2.70 7.14 9.77
N ARG A 39 -3.46 8.21 10.00
CA ARG A 39 -2.91 9.53 10.31
C ARG A 39 -1.91 9.47 11.47
N GLU A 40 -2.27 8.89 12.61
CA GLU A 40 -1.36 8.81 13.78
C GLU A 40 -0.09 8.02 13.44
N LEU A 41 -0.22 6.90 12.73
CA LEU A 41 0.93 6.10 12.31
C LEU A 41 1.84 6.84 11.31
N CYS A 42 1.27 7.67 10.44
CA CYS A 42 2.02 8.52 9.53
C CYS A 42 2.74 9.65 10.28
N GLU A 43 2.10 10.28 11.26
CA GLU A 43 2.73 11.28 12.14
C GLU A 43 3.92 10.68 12.93
N ILE A 44 3.88 9.39 13.24
CA ILE A 44 4.98 8.66 13.88
C ILE A 44 6.10 8.30 12.88
N ALA A 45 5.76 7.76 11.71
CA ALA A 45 6.73 7.19 10.78
C ALA A 45 7.29 8.14 9.73
N ALA A 46 6.59 9.26 9.47
CA ALA A 46 6.91 10.23 8.41
C ALA A 46 7.30 9.55 7.07
N PRO A 47 6.41 8.74 6.46
CA PRO A 47 6.76 7.94 5.27
C PRO A 47 6.94 8.78 4.01
N ASP A 48 7.96 8.46 3.20
CA ASP A 48 8.14 9.08 1.88
C ASP A 48 7.17 8.50 0.82
N ILE A 49 6.89 7.20 0.91
CA ILE A 49 6.10 6.43 -0.07
C ILE A 49 5.05 5.59 0.65
N GLY A 50 3.81 5.66 0.17
CA GLY A 50 2.68 4.84 0.64
C GLY A 50 2.30 3.75 -0.34
N ILE A 51 1.83 2.61 0.16
CA ILE A 51 1.25 1.53 -0.66
C ILE A 51 -0.05 1.05 -0.03
N ILE A 52 -1.16 1.06 -0.79
CA ILE A 52 -2.45 0.50 -0.36
C ILE A 52 -2.78 -0.71 -1.23
N THR A 53 -2.96 -1.86 -0.59
CA THR A 53 -3.09 -3.15 -1.28
C THR A 53 -4.51 -3.53 -1.66
N ASN A 54 -5.48 -3.25 -0.79
CA ASN A 54 -6.91 -3.46 -1.00
C ASN A 54 -7.74 -2.75 0.10
N ILE A 55 -9.04 -2.63 -0.16
CA ILE A 55 -10.08 -2.30 0.79
C ILE A 55 -11.00 -3.51 0.97
N GLY A 56 -10.77 -4.27 2.05
CA GLY A 56 -11.64 -5.36 2.46
C GLY A 56 -12.48 -5.03 3.70
N PRO A 57 -13.55 -5.80 3.99
CA PRO A 57 -14.31 -5.67 5.22
C PRO A 57 -13.49 -6.19 6.41
N ALA A 58 -12.77 -5.29 7.08
CA ALA A 58 -12.00 -5.57 8.29
C ALA A 58 -12.35 -4.53 9.36
N HIS A 59 -12.38 -4.95 10.63
CA HIS A 59 -12.64 -4.07 11.78
C HIS A 59 -13.86 -3.15 11.62
N LEU A 60 -14.94 -3.64 11.00
CA LEU A 60 -16.13 -2.85 10.70
C LEU A 60 -16.78 -2.23 11.95
N GLU A 61 -16.62 -2.83 13.13
CA GLU A 61 -17.07 -2.25 14.39
C GLU A 61 -16.42 -0.89 14.69
N GLY A 62 -15.13 -0.72 14.35
CA GLY A 62 -14.40 0.53 14.55
C GLY A 62 -14.50 1.50 13.37
N PHE A 63 -14.67 1.00 12.15
CA PHE A 63 -14.83 1.83 10.94
C PHE A 63 -16.28 2.18 10.60
N GLY A 64 -17.26 1.49 11.18
CA GLY A 64 -18.69 1.63 10.93
C GLY A 64 -19.18 1.08 9.58
N SER A 65 -18.36 1.14 8.53
CA SER A 65 -18.71 0.68 7.18
C SER A 65 -17.46 0.40 6.33
N LEU A 66 -17.64 -0.28 5.19
CA LEU A 66 -16.57 -0.45 4.20
C LEU A 66 -16.07 0.90 3.67
N GLU A 67 -16.96 1.88 3.55
CA GLU A 67 -16.61 3.26 3.21
C GLU A 67 -15.73 3.91 4.28
N GLY A 68 -15.99 3.62 5.56
CA GLY A 68 -15.12 4.02 6.66
C GLY A 68 -13.72 3.41 6.57
N VAL A 69 -13.62 2.14 6.17
CA VAL A 69 -12.32 1.48 5.91
C VAL A 69 -11.57 2.18 4.77
N ARG A 70 -12.27 2.50 3.67
CA ARG A 70 -11.71 3.23 2.52
C ARG A 70 -11.17 4.59 2.95
N LYS A 71 -11.98 5.38 3.65
CA LYS A 71 -11.59 6.71 4.15
C LYS A 71 -10.37 6.64 5.05
N ALA A 72 -10.37 5.72 6.02
CA ALA A 72 -9.24 5.57 6.93
C ALA A 72 -7.95 5.15 6.22
N LYS A 73 -7.99 4.20 5.29
CA LYS A 73 -6.81 3.79 4.52
C LYS A 73 -6.29 4.90 3.61
N LEU A 74 -7.19 5.71 3.03
CA LEU A 74 -6.84 6.85 2.18
C LEU A 74 -6.31 8.06 2.97
N GLU A 75 -6.34 8.07 4.30
CA GLU A 75 -5.60 9.05 5.12
C GLU A 75 -4.12 9.06 4.75
N LEU A 76 -3.54 7.90 4.39
CA LEU A 76 -2.14 7.77 3.97
C LEU A 76 -1.77 8.75 2.85
N MET A 77 -2.71 9.01 1.94
CA MET A 77 -2.52 9.94 0.82
C MET A 77 -2.15 11.35 1.28
N ASP A 78 -2.51 11.75 2.51
CA ASP A 78 -2.25 13.07 3.05
C ASP A 78 -0.83 13.24 3.61
N TYR A 79 -0.07 12.15 3.72
CA TYR A 79 1.21 12.11 4.43
C TYR A 79 2.37 11.60 3.58
N VAL A 80 2.14 11.27 2.31
CA VAL A 80 3.17 10.74 1.41
C VAL A 80 3.27 11.59 0.15
N GLU A 81 4.48 11.73 -0.38
CA GLU A 81 4.69 12.37 -1.68
C GLU A 81 4.23 11.47 -2.83
N ARG A 82 4.41 10.15 -2.67
CA ARG A 82 4.08 9.14 -3.68
C ARG A 82 3.22 8.03 -3.09
N LEU A 83 2.13 7.70 -3.76
CA LEU A 83 1.20 6.64 -3.36
C LEU A 83 1.07 5.61 -4.46
N LEU A 84 1.25 4.33 -4.12
CA LEU A 84 0.95 3.21 -5.00
C LEU A 84 -0.36 2.54 -4.58
N ILE A 85 -1.26 2.34 -5.53
CA ILE A 85 -2.53 1.65 -5.27
C ILE A 85 -2.74 0.47 -6.22
N ASN A 86 -3.42 -0.56 -5.71
CA ASN A 86 -3.90 -1.67 -6.52
C ASN A 86 -5.12 -1.25 -7.36
N VAL A 87 -4.97 -1.12 -8.67
CA VAL A 87 -6.07 -0.73 -9.57
C VAL A 87 -7.12 -1.83 -9.76
N ASP A 88 -6.77 -3.09 -9.45
CA ASP A 88 -7.71 -4.21 -9.53
C ASP A 88 -8.75 -4.16 -8.40
N ASP A 89 -8.45 -3.44 -7.31
CA ASP A 89 -9.45 -3.03 -6.34
C ASP A 89 -10.11 -1.74 -6.82
N ARG A 90 -11.27 -1.88 -7.50
CA ARG A 90 -12.01 -0.73 -8.02
C ARG A 90 -12.49 0.22 -6.93
N PHE A 91 -12.80 -0.30 -5.74
CA PHE A 91 -13.32 0.53 -4.65
C PHE A 91 -12.21 1.41 -4.06
N LEU A 92 -11.00 0.87 -3.97
CA LEU A 92 -9.79 1.65 -3.69
C LEU A 92 -9.52 2.69 -4.77
N SER A 93 -9.47 2.26 -6.03
CA SER A 93 -9.00 3.11 -7.13
C SER A 93 -9.93 4.29 -7.41
N THR A 94 -11.25 4.09 -7.40
CA THR A 94 -12.18 5.21 -7.52
C THR A 94 -12.05 6.16 -6.33
N GLY A 95 -11.82 5.67 -5.11
CA GLY A 95 -11.64 6.54 -3.95
C GLY A 95 -10.40 7.39 -3.94
N ALA A 96 -9.28 6.87 -4.44
CA ALA A 96 -8.08 7.68 -4.62
C ALA A 96 -8.30 8.78 -5.67
N ILE A 97 -8.99 8.47 -6.76
CA ILE A 97 -9.33 9.43 -7.83
C ILE A 97 -10.32 10.49 -7.32
N ASP A 98 -11.36 10.08 -6.59
CA ASP A 98 -12.34 10.98 -5.98
C ASP A 98 -11.62 11.99 -5.07
N LYS A 99 -10.72 11.51 -4.19
CA LYS A 99 -9.96 12.36 -3.25
C LYS A 99 -9.08 13.39 -3.95
N LEU A 100 -8.39 13.00 -5.03
CA LEU A 100 -7.60 13.93 -5.85
C LEU A 100 -8.48 14.97 -6.55
N THR A 101 -9.65 14.56 -7.03
CA THR A 101 -10.59 15.44 -7.74
C THR A 101 -11.22 16.46 -6.78
N GLU A 102 -11.52 16.04 -5.55
CA GLU A 102 -12.09 16.90 -4.50
C GLU A 102 -11.08 17.90 -3.93
N ASN A 103 -9.78 17.57 -3.95
CA ASN A 103 -8.72 18.46 -3.49
C ASN A 103 -7.58 18.59 -4.52
N PRO A 104 -7.74 19.43 -5.56
CA PRO A 104 -6.76 19.58 -6.62
C PRO A 104 -5.42 20.18 -6.17
N SER A 105 -5.39 20.82 -4.98
CA SER A 105 -4.15 21.36 -4.40
C SER A 105 -3.31 20.29 -3.71
N HIS A 106 -3.83 19.07 -3.59
CA HIS A 106 -3.16 17.94 -2.97
C HIS A 106 -2.00 17.46 -3.84
N HIS A 107 -0.77 17.58 -3.33
CA HIS A 107 0.44 17.14 -4.02
C HIS A 107 0.81 15.73 -3.57
N CYS A 108 0.11 14.73 -4.10
CA CYS A 108 0.49 13.32 -3.99
C CYS A 108 0.56 12.73 -5.40
N GLU A 109 1.72 12.26 -5.81
CA GLU A 109 1.92 11.54 -7.07
C GLU A 109 1.32 10.13 -6.94
N LEU A 110 0.29 9.85 -7.73
CA LEU A 110 -0.39 8.56 -7.72
C LEU A 110 0.18 7.64 -8.79
N TYR A 111 0.61 6.46 -8.36
CA TYR A 111 1.02 5.34 -9.20
C TYR A 111 0.07 4.16 -8.99
N THR A 112 -0.09 3.36 -10.03
CA THR A 112 -0.99 2.21 -10.04
C THR A 112 -0.25 0.91 -10.28
N TYR A 113 -0.69 -0.17 -9.64
CA TYR A 113 -0.23 -1.51 -9.96
C TYR A 113 -1.41 -2.47 -10.06
N GLY A 114 -1.26 -3.53 -10.85
CA GLY A 114 -2.33 -4.51 -11.04
C GLY A 114 -1.90 -5.70 -11.90
N ILE A 115 -2.79 -6.69 -11.98
CA ILE A 115 -2.62 -7.87 -12.84
C ILE A 115 -3.72 -7.95 -13.91
N ASN A 116 -4.90 -7.39 -13.64
CA ASN A 116 -6.04 -7.46 -14.55
C ASN A 116 -6.19 -6.19 -15.38
N ASN A 117 -6.31 -5.04 -14.72
CA ASN A 117 -6.55 -3.75 -15.39
C ASN A 117 -5.25 -3.11 -15.87
N ASP A 118 -5.34 -2.05 -16.68
CA ASP A 118 -4.15 -1.29 -17.09
C ASP A 118 -3.59 -0.49 -15.91
N ALA A 119 -2.28 -0.45 -15.77
CA ALA A 119 -1.59 0.12 -14.62
C ALA A 119 -0.15 0.53 -14.98
N ASP A 120 0.41 1.46 -14.22
CA ASP A 120 1.81 1.90 -14.33
C ASP A 120 2.78 0.72 -14.17
N PHE A 121 2.49 -0.14 -13.19
CA PHE A 121 3.22 -1.39 -12.94
C PHE A 121 2.28 -2.58 -13.12
N LYS A 122 2.36 -3.26 -14.26
CA LYS A 122 1.48 -4.40 -14.57
C LYS A 122 2.22 -5.72 -14.54
N ALA A 123 1.76 -6.67 -13.73
CA ALA A 123 2.25 -8.04 -13.82
C ALA A 123 1.47 -8.82 -14.88
N GLN A 124 2.21 -9.56 -15.72
CA GLN A 124 1.68 -10.40 -16.79
C GLN A 124 2.48 -11.70 -16.86
N GLU A 125 2.02 -12.65 -17.69
CA GLU A 125 2.69 -13.95 -17.87
C GLU A 125 2.96 -14.66 -16.52
N ILE A 126 1.92 -14.73 -15.68
CA ILE A 126 2.02 -15.25 -14.33
C ILE A 126 1.99 -16.78 -14.37
N PHE A 127 3.06 -17.41 -13.90
CA PHE A 127 3.19 -18.86 -13.80
C PHE A 127 3.45 -19.27 -12.35
N GLN A 128 2.60 -20.15 -11.83
CA GLN A 128 2.80 -20.81 -10.55
C GLN A 128 3.43 -22.18 -10.78
N ASN A 129 4.51 -22.49 -10.08
CA ASN A 129 5.16 -23.80 -10.22
C ASN A 129 4.24 -24.91 -9.67
N PRO A 130 3.87 -25.93 -10.47
CA PRO A 130 2.99 -27.01 -10.04
C PRO A 130 3.51 -27.82 -8.84
N LYS A 131 4.83 -27.79 -8.59
CA LYS A 131 5.45 -28.46 -7.42
C LYS A 131 5.47 -27.59 -6.16
N GLY A 132 4.76 -26.47 -6.15
CA GLY A 132 4.56 -25.62 -4.96
C GLY A 132 5.71 -24.70 -4.57
N MET A 133 6.83 -24.70 -5.30
CA MET A 133 7.96 -23.80 -5.03
C MET A 133 7.99 -22.67 -6.07
N GLY A 134 7.33 -21.57 -5.75
CA GLY A 134 7.54 -20.27 -6.38
C GLY A 134 6.54 -19.85 -7.46
N ILE A 135 6.53 -18.53 -7.68
CA ILE A 135 5.73 -17.83 -8.69
C ILE A 135 6.70 -17.03 -9.56
N SER A 136 6.54 -17.11 -10.88
CA SER A 136 7.24 -16.23 -11.83
C SER A 136 6.25 -15.38 -12.59
N PHE A 137 6.62 -14.15 -12.91
CA PHE A 137 5.81 -13.23 -13.70
C PHE A 137 6.72 -12.18 -14.36
N THR A 138 6.19 -11.48 -15.36
CA THR A 138 6.86 -10.36 -16.02
C THR A 138 6.18 -9.06 -15.58
N ILE A 139 6.95 -8.09 -15.09
CA ILE A 139 6.46 -6.73 -14.82
C ILE A 139 6.66 -5.89 -16.07
N LYS A 140 5.61 -5.21 -16.54
CA LYS A 140 5.69 -4.06 -17.45
C LYS A 140 5.78 -2.77 -16.62
N PHE A 141 6.79 -1.96 -16.90
CA PHE A 141 7.04 -0.66 -16.26
C PHE A 141 6.43 0.49 -17.08
N PRO A 142 6.31 1.71 -16.49
CA PRO A 142 5.74 2.87 -17.19
C PRO A 142 6.53 3.29 -18.44
N ASN A 143 7.84 3.06 -18.44
CA ASN A 143 8.74 3.31 -19.57
C ASN A 143 8.67 2.24 -20.67
N ASN A 144 7.72 1.30 -20.60
CA ASN A 144 7.59 0.13 -21.46
C ASN A 144 8.78 -0.85 -21.40
N GLU A 145 9.59 -0.79 -20.34
CA GLU A 145 10.53 -1.85 -20.04
C GLU A 145 9.81 -3.04 -19.40
N TYR A 146 10.42 -4.23 -19.56
CA TYR A 146 9.89 -5.47 -19.02
C TYR A 146 10.95 -6.17 -18.18
N GLN A 147 10.56 -6.64 -17.00
CA GLN A 147 11.45 -7.42 -16.13
C GLN A 147 10.79 -8.72 -15.69
N LYS A 148 11.46 -9.84 -15.91
CA LYS A 148 11.04 -11.13 -15.37
C LYS A 148 11.42 -11.26 -13.89
N ILE A 149 10.44 -11.55 -13.06
CA ILE A 149 10.58 -11.78 -11.61
C ILE A 149 10.35 -13.25 -11.32
N ASN A 150 11.16 -13.80 -10.42
CA ASN A 150 11.00 -15.16 -9.90
C ASN A 150 10.98 -15.09 -8.37
N LEU A 151 9.80 -15.23 -7.78
CA LEU A 151 9.62 -15.29 -6.34
C LEU A 151 9.75 -16.75 -5.89
N LYS A 152 10.75 -17.01 -5.03
CA LYS A 152 10.84 -18.27 -4.29
C LYS A 152 9.99 -18.11 -3.03
N THR A 153 8.90 -18.87 -2.95
CA THR A 153 8.09 -19.03 -1.73
C THR A 153 8.67 -20.11 -0.84
#